data_AF-A0A8H8C3F7-F1
#
_entry.id   AF-A0A8H8C3F7-F1
#
_cell.length_a   1.000
_cell.length_b   1.000
_cell.length_c   1.000
_cell.angle_alpha   90.00
_cell.angle_beta   90.00
_cell.angle_gamma   90.00
#
_symmetry.space_group_name_H-M   'P 1'
#
loop_
_entity.id
_entity.type
_entity.pdbx_description
1 polymer ?
#
loop_
_entity_poly.entity_id
_entity_poly.type
_entity_poly.pdbx_seq_one_letter_code
_entity_poly.pdbx_strand_id
1 'polypeptide(L)'
;MPTLITPHALLTQTGDPHTQIHITNLQTTLPLALDAWGRSNLPQPILISSTISLLYPFTTASSTDTVTPSTVHYGTLSKAILAATKEFTDLCTDEAPTPMHLRALVQFMHFYLTGWDTLPRFPSEEKILKRRDDLGVDAGAKEPLLKRVAMRLLELEVLLPKASLLGNGVSLKAGFGYDHEEQKEMNGPSAYSMVLRLRDLRVPTLVGINPNERLAKQMVHVNVEMQTWDWIVDGYCALEELVVKKGRGDRF
;
A
#
# COMPACT_ATOMS: atom_id res chain seq x y z
N MET A 1 -15.63 10.10 -7.54
CA MET A 1 -14.64 9.62 -6.56
C MET A 1 -14.94 8.16 -6.29
N PRO A 2 -13.92 7.29 -6.21
CA PRO A 2 -14.11 5.87 -5.93
C PRO A 2 -14.66 5.67 -4.52
N THR A 3 -15.44 4.61 -4.32
CA THR A 3 -16.00 4.28 -2.99
C THR A 3 -15.03 3.45 -2.17
N LEU A 4 -14.82 3.81 -0.90
CA LEU A 4 -14.08 2.99 0.05
C LEU A 4 -14.93 1.79 0.47
N ILE A 5 -14.44 0.58 0.19
CA ILE A 5 -15.11 -0.68 0.52
C ILE A 5 -14.14 -1.67 1.15
N THR A 6 -14.66 -2.76 1.70
CA THR A 6 -13.82 -3.82 2.26
C THR A 6 -13.07 -4.57 1.16
N PRO A 7 -11.92 -5.20 1.45
CA PRO A 7 -11.19 -6.00 0.46
C PRO A 7 -12.05 -7.11 -0.16
N HIS A 8 -12.90 -7.74 0.64
CA HIS A 8 -13.83 -8.77 0.17
C HIS A 8 -14.86 -8.21 -0.82
N ALA A 9 -15.47 -7.06 -0.50
CA ALA A 9 -16.41 -6.39 -1.39
C ALA A 9 -15.73 -5.98 -2.70
N LEU A 10 -14.50 -5.49 -2.63
CA LEU A 10 -13.71 -5.12 -3.80
C LEU A 10 -13.46 -6.33 -4.72
N LEU A 11 -13.03 -7.47 -4.16
CA LEU A 11 -12.84 -8.70 -4.92
C LEU A 11 -14.15 -9.21 -5.54
N THR A 12 -15.26 -9.11 -4.79
CA THR A 12 -16.58 -9.50 -5.29
C THR A 12 -17.01 -8.63 -6.48
N GLN A 13 -16.70 -7.33 -6.44
CA GLN A 13 -17.01 -6.39 -7.52
C GLN A 13 -16.14 -6.63 -8.76
N THR A 14 -14.84 -6.87 -8.58
CA THR A 14 -13.91 -7.08 -9.71
C THR A 14 -13.99 -8.48 -10.30
N GLY A 15 -14.56 -9.44 -9.57
CA GLY A 15 -14.63 -10.85 -9.92
C GLY A 15 -13.27 -11.55 -9.89
N ASP A 16 -13.26 -12.82 -10.31
CA ASP A 16 -12.04 -13.62 -10.34
C ASP A 16 -11.07 -13.14 -11.43
N PRO A 17 -9.78 -13.02 -11.13
CA PRO A 17 -8.77 -12.57 -12.08
C PRO A 17 -8.43 -13.70 -13.06
N HIS A 18 -8.47 -13.41 -14.37
CA HIS A 18 -7.99 -14.36 -15.38
C HIS A 18 -6.48 -14.51 -15.37
N THR A 19 -5.78 -13.43 -15.05
CA THR A 19 -4.34 -13.31 -15.22
C THR A 19 -3.82 -12.27 -14.25
N GLN A 20 -2.74 -12.62 -13.56
CA GLN A 20 -2.13 -11.76 -12.57
C GLN A 20 -0.64 -11.59 -12.81
N ILE A 21 -0.15 -10.37 -12.55
CA ILE A 21 1.26 -10.01 -12.58
C ILE A 21 1.62 -9.54 -11.18
N HIS A 22 2.62 -10.17 -10.58
CA HIS A 22 3.06 -9.88 -9.21
C HIS A 22 4.51 -9.40 -9.18
N ILE A 23 4.75 -8.37 -8.38
CA ILE A 23 6.07 -7.97 -7.90
C ILE A 23 6.02 -8.05 -6.39
N THR A 24 6.95 -8.78 -5.79
CA THR A 24 6.97 -9.03 -4.35
C THR A 24 8.23 -8.46 -3.74
N ASN A 25 8.08 -7.73 -2.63
CA ASN A 25 9.16 -7.28 -1.76
C ASN A 25 10.27 -6.50 -2.49
N LEU A 26 9.89 -5.59 -3.38
CA LEU A 26 10.81 -4.63 -3.96
C LEU A 26 11.36 -3.74 -2.84
N GLN A 27 12.66 -3.80 -2.61
CA GLN A 27 13.29 -3.18 -1.45
C GLN A 27 13.84 -1.79 -1.79
N THR A 28 13.57 -0.82 -0.92
CA THR A 28 14.22 0.50 -0.93
C THR A 28 14.30 1.04 0.51
N THR A 29 14.88 2.22 0.70
CA THR A 29 15.03 2.87 2.01
C THR A 29 14.49 4.29 1.92
N LEU A 30 13.47 4.61 2.72
CA LEU A 30 12.84 5.93 2.73
C LEU A 30 12.67 6.45 4.17
N PRO A 31 12.70 7.76 4.41
CA PRO A 31 12.30 8.36 5.68
C PRO A 31 10.76 8.40 5.84
N LEU A 32 10.10 7.25 5.68
CA LEU A 32 8.64 7.13 5.63
C LEU A 32 8.06 6.77 7.00
N ALA A 33 6.96 7.43 7.38
CA ALA A 33 6.14 7.14 8.55
C ALA A 33 6.92 7.16 9.88
N LEU A 34 6.33 6.57 10.92
CA LEU A 34 6.94 6.41 12.23
C LEU A 34 7.80 5.13 12.29
N ASP A 35 8.94 5.18 12.97
CA ASP A 35 9.65 3.96 13.36
C ASP A 35 8.93 3.26 14.54
N ALA A 36 9.46 2.10 14.95
CA ALA A 36 8.91 1.36 16.08
C ALA A 36 8.92 2.15 17.41
N TRP A 37 9.73 3.21 17.53
CA TRP A 37 9.81 4.08 18.70
C TRP A 37 8.99 5.37 18.56
N GLY A 38 8.18 5.49 17.50
CA GLY A 38 7.33 6.66 17.26
C GLY A 38 8.08 7.88 16.70
N ARG A 39 9.31 7.72 16.20
CA ARG A 39 10.09 8.81 15.60
C ARG A 39 9.76 8.92 14.11
N SER A 40 9.54 10.14 13.63
CA SER A 40 9.27 10.42 12.21
C SER A 40 10.54 10.73 11.43
N ASN A 41 10.47 10.61 10.10
CA ASN A 41 11.48 11.07 9.13
C ASN A 41 12.85 10.39 9.26
N LEU A 42 12.92 9.20 9.85
CA LEU A 42 14.13 8.40 9.89
C LEU A 42 14.17 7.41 8.73
N PRO A 43 15.27 7.34 7.94
CA PRO A 43 15.41 6.36 6.88
C PRO A 43 15.27 4.93 7.42
N GLN A 44 14.27 4.20 6.91
CA GLN A 44 14.05 2.80 7.24
C GLN A 44 13.87 1.96 5.98
N PRO A 45 14.26 0.67 6.01
CA PRO A 45 14.00 -0.24 4.89
C PRO A 45 12.49 -0.38 4.72
N ILE A 46 12.05 -0.35 3.47
CA ILE A 46 10.66 -0.59 3.09
C ILE A 46 10.62 -1.67 2.01
N LEU A 47 9.55 -2.46 2.02
CA LEU A 47 9.28 -3.49 1.03
C LEU A 47 7.98 -3.16 0.33
N ILE A 48 8.02 -3.08 -0.99
CA ILE A 48 6.87 -2.71 -1.82
C ILE A 48 6.49 -3.91 -2.67
N SER A 49 5.22 -4.28 -2.63
CA SER A 49 4.66 -5.31 -3.49
C SER A 49 3.54 -4.72 -4.33
N SER A 50 3.37 -5.23 -5.54
CA SER A 50 2.30 -4.84 -6.45
C SER A 50 1.70 -6.06 -7.12
N THR A 51 0.38 -6.08 -7.22
CA THR A 51 -0.36 -7.09 -7.98
C THR A 51 -1.26 -6.40 -8.98
N ILE A 52 -1.19 -6.81 -10.24
CA ILE A 52 -2.08 -6.33 -11.30
C ILE A 52 -2.90 -7.52 -11.78
N SER A 53 -4.22 -7.43 -11.67
CA SER A 53 -5.15 -8.37 -12.28
C SER A 53 -5.65 -7.79 -13.60
N LEU A 54 -5.34 -8.45 -14.70
CA LEU A 54 -5.73 -8.01 -16.04
C LEU A 54 -7.19 -8.39 -16.33
N LEU A 55 -7.85 -7.57 -17.16
CA LEU A 55 -9.21 -7.85 -17.65
C LEU A 55 -9.23 -9.02 -18.62
N TYR A 56 -8.23 -9.09 -19.49
CA TYR A 56 -8.09 -10.12 -20.52
C TYR A 56 -6.81 -10.93 -20.31
N PRO A 57 -6.77 -12.20 -20.74
CA PRO A 57 -5.55 -12.98 -20.70
C PRO A 57 -4.51 -12.45 -21.70
N PHE A 58 -3.22 -12.65 -21.43
CA PHE A 58 -2.12 -12.21 -22.32
C PHE A 58 -1.87 -13.16 -23.50
N THR A 59 -2.88 -13.87 -23.99
CA THR A 59 -2.74 -14.93 -25.01
C THR A 59 -1.93 -14.49 -26.23
N THR A 60 -2.14 -13.26 -26.71
CA THR A 60 -1.36 -12.67 -27.81
C THR A 60 0.13 -12.62 -27.48
N ALA A 61 0.50 -12.01 -26.35
CA ALA A 61 1.90 -11.92 -25.91
C ALA A 61 2.55 -13.30 -25.72
N SER A 62 1.77 -14.27 -25.20
CA SER A 62 2.24 -15.65 -25.03
C SER A 62 2.47 -16.36 -26.37
N SER A 63 1.62 -16.13 -27.35
CA SER A 63 1.68 -16.81 -28.66
C SER A 63 2.79 -16.26 -29.56
N THR A 64 3.15 -14.99 -29.39
CA THR A 64 4.14 -14.28 -30.22
C THR A 64 5.48 -14.09 -29.52
N ASP A 65 5.64 -14.63 -28.31
CA ASP A 65 6.82 -14.48 -27.43
C ASP A 65 7.36 -13.03 -27.40
N THR A 66 6.44 -12.07 -27.38
CA THR A 66 6.76 -10.64 -27.48
C THR A 66 5.91 -9.86 -26.50
N VAL A 67 6.53 -8.84 -25.90
CA VAL A 67 5.86 -7.94 -24.97
C VAL A 67 4.98 -7.00 -25.77
N THR A 68 3.73 -7.42 -26.00
CA THR A 68 2.71 -6.62 -26.67
C THR A 68 1.95 -5.75 -25.64
N PRO A 69 1.15 -4.77 -26.09
CA PRO A 69 0.33 -3.95 -25.18
C PRO A 69 -0.70 -4.73 -24.34
N SER A 70 -0.91 -6.02 -24.62
CA SER A 70 -1.80 -6.90 -23.84
C SER A 70 -1.16 -7.44 -22.56
N THR A 71 0.08 -7.07 -22.24
CA THR A 71 0.76 -7.47 -21.00
C THR A 71 1.59 -6.34 -20.41
N VAL A 72 1.95 -6.45 -19.13
CA VAL A 72 2.80 -5.47 -18.43
C VAL A 72 4.15 -6.10 -18.13
N HIS A 73 5.22 -5.47 -18.59
CA HIS A 73 6.58 -5.94 -18.30
C HIS A 73 6.92 -5.67 -16.82
N TYR A 74 7.08 -6.73 -16.01
CA TYR A 74 7.38 -6.63 -14.58
C TYR A 74 8.66 -5.83 -14.28
N GLY A 75 9.68 -5.93 -15.13
CA GLY A 75 10.90 -5.12 -15.02
C GLY A 75 10.72 -3.61 -15.30
N THR A 76 9.73 -3.22 -16.10
CA THR A 76 9.39 -1.80 -16.31
C THR A 76 8.53 -1.31 -15.15
N LEU A 77 7.61 -2.15 -14.66
CA LEU A 77 6.79 -1.88 -13.50
C LEU A 77 7.64 -1.70 -12.23
N SER A 78 8.62 -2.57 -11.97
CA SER A 78 9.52 -2.43 -10.81
C SER A 78 10.33 -1.13 -10.87
N LYS A 79 10.88 -0.79 -12.04
CA LYS A 79 11.59 0.48 -12.25
C LYS A 79 10.67 1.68 -12.06
N ALA A 80 9.42 1.60 -12.51
CA ALA A 80 8.44 2.67 -12.33
C ALA A 80 8.07 2.86 -10.86
N ILE A 81 7.86 1.77 -10.10
CA ILE A 81 7.61 1.83 -8.65
C ILE A 81 8.79 2.48 -7.92
N LEU A 82 10.03 2.07 -8.20
CA LEU A 82 11.21 2.68 -7.59
C LEU A 82 11.36 4.16 -7.98
N ALA A 83 11.10 4.51 -9.23
CA ALA A 83 11.11 5.90 -9.67
C ALA A 83 10.06 6.74 -8.93
N ALA A 84 8.83 6.24 -8.77
CA ALA A 84 7.78 6.88 -8.00
C ALA A 84 8.21 7.12 -6.54
N THR A 85 8.83 6.12 -5.90
CA THR A 85 9.29 6.26 -4.50
C THR A 85 10.39 7.31 -4.35
N LYS A 86 11.29 7.41 -5.33
CA LYS A 86 12.35 8.40 -5.34
C LYS A 86 11.77 9.81 -5.52
N GLU A 87 10.89 9.99 -6.50
CA GLU A 87 10.23 11.27 -6.75
C GLU A 87 9.40 11.73 -5.56
N PHE A 88 8.66 10.81 -4.92
CA PHE A 88 7.93 11.09 -3.69
C PHE A 88 8.84 11.62 -2.59
N THR A 89 10.02 11.02 -2.44
CA THR A 89 11.02 11.44 -1.43
C THR A 89 11.55 12.82 -1.74
N ASP A 90 11.94 13.07 -3.00
CA ASP A 90 12.47 14.36 -3.45
C ASP A 90 11.45 15.49 -3.20
N LEU A 91 10.16 15.23 -3.45
CA LEU A 91 9.08 16.18 -3.18
C LEU A 91 8.86 16.49 -1.69
N CYS A 92 9.18 15.53 -0.80
CA CYS A 92 9.01 15.66 0.64
C CYS A 92 10.22 16.27 1.36
N THR A 93 11.37 16.42 0.69
CA THR A 93 12.54 17.13 1.19
C THR A 93 12.27 18.66 1.21
N ASP A 94 11.67 19.15 2.29
CA ASP A 94 11.37 20.57 2.49
C ASP A 94 12.09 21.16 3.71
N GLU A 95 12.23 22.49 3.78
CA GLU A 95 12.77 23.22 4.94
C GLU A 95 11.89 23.05 6.20
N ALA A 96 10.62 22.71 6.02
CA ALA A 96 9.69 22.32 7.08
C ALA A 96 9.30 20.84 6.94
N PRO A 97 9.71 19.95 7.85
CA PRO A 97 9.47 18.51 7.72
C PRO A 97 7.98 18.20 7.87
N THR A 98 7.29 18.00 6.75
CA THR A 98 5.96 17.38 6.76
C THR A 98 6.14 15.87 6.97
N PRO A 99 5.45 15.25 7.94
CA PRO A 99 5.56 13.82 8.16
C PRO A 99 5.06 13.07 6.92
N MET A 100 5.92 12.25 6.34
CA MET A 100 5.56 11.37 5.23
C MET A 100 4.74 10.19 5.75
N HIS A 101 3.54 9.99 5.22
CA HIS A 101 2.63 8.93 5.66
C HIS A 101 2.53 7.76 4.67
N LEU A 102 2.29 6.55 5.17
CA LEU A 102 2.11 5.36 4.30
C LEU A 102 1.00 5.57 3.26
N ARG A 103 -0.10 6.19 3.68
CA ARG A 103 -1.27 6.48 2.85
C ARG A 103 -0.94 7.40 1.67
N ALA A 104 -0.09 8.40 1.90
CA ALA A 104 0.34 9.36 0.89
C ALA A 104 1.27 8.72 -0.14
N LEU A 105 2.21 7.87 0.30
CA LEU A 105 3.08 7.13 -0.63
C LEU A 105 2.27 6.21 -1.55
N VAL A 106 1.31 5.46 -0.98
CA VAL A 106 0.44 4.57 -1.76
C VAL A 106 -0.37 5.34 -2.81
N GLN A 107 -0.94 6.49 -2.42
CA GLN A 107 -1.66 7.37 -3.33
C GLN A 107 -0.76 7.92 -4.44
N PHE A 108 0.43 8.39 -4.08
CA PHE A 108 1.40 8.91 -5.05
C PHE A 108 1.83 7.81 -6.04
N MET A 109 2.12 6.60 -5.57
CA MET A 109 2.45 5.48 -6.45
C MET A 109 1.30 5.12 -7.39
N HIS A 110 0.07 5.10 -6.88
CA HIS A 110 -1.12 4.85 -7.71
C HIS A 110 -1.26 5.91 -8.81
N PHE A 111 -1.15 7.19 -8.44
CA PHE A 111 -1.18 8.30 -9.38
C PHE A 111 -0.03 8.22 -10.40
N TYR A 112 1.20 7.97 -9.95
CA TYR A 112 2.37 7.86 -10.82
C TYR A 112 2.23 6.74 -11.86
N LEU A 113 1.69 5.59 -11.43
CA LEU A 113 1.53 4.43 -12.31
C LEU A 113 0.36 4.58 -13.27
N THR A 114 -0.75 5.19 -12.85
CA THR A 114 -2.02 5.15 -13.58
C THR A 114 -2.43 6.50 -14.19
N GLY A 115 -1.88 7.60 -13.68
CA GLY A 115 -2.25 8.97 -14.03
C GLY A 115 -3.54 9.46 -13.35
N TRP A 116 -4.19 8.62 -12.56
CA TRP A 116 -5.47 8.94 -11.94
C TRP A 116 -5.28 9.44 -10.51
N ASP A 117 -5.70 10.67 -10.26
CA ASP A 117 -5.75 11.23 -8.90
C ASP A 117 -7.12 10.92 -8.29
N THR A 118 -7.18 9.86 -7.47
CA THR A 118 -8.44 9.16 -7.18
C THR A 118 -8.83 9.22 -5.72
N LEU A 119 -7.90 9.53 -4.84
CA LEU A 119 -8.11 9.49 -3.42
C LEU A 119 -8.42 10.91 -2.91
N PRO A 120 -9.23 11.07 -1.84
CA PRO A 120 -9.55 12.38 -1.29
C PRO A 120 -8.27 13.15 -0.97
N ARG A 121 -8.14 14.35 -1.54
CA ARG A 121 -6.96 15.20 -1.32
C ARG A 121 -6.96 15.71 0.10
N PHE A 122 -5.81 15.60 0.76
CA PHE A 122 -5.60 16.20 2.08
C PHE A 122 -4.63 17.39 2.01
N PRO A 123 -4.69 18.37 2.93
CA PRO A 123 -3.92 19.61 2.85
C PRO A 123 -2.40 19.42 2.77
N SER A 124 -1.86 18.33 3.34
CA SER A 124 -0.44 17.97 3.23
C SER A 124 -0.06 17.51 1.81
N GLU A 125 -0.98 16.87 1.09
CA GLU A 125 -0.78 16.41 -0.28
C GLU A 125 -0.92 17.54 -1.31
N GLU A 126 -1.73 18.56 -1.02
CA GLU A 126 -1.81 19.76 -1.88
C GLU A 126 -0.45 20.45 -2.03
N LYS A 127 0.39 20.42 -0.98
CA LYS A 127 1.75 20.99 -1.05
C LYS A 127 2.67 20.17 -1.96
N ILE A 128 2.56 18.84 -1.92
CA ILE A 128 3.35 17.92 -2.75
C ILE A 128 2.96 18.09 -4.22
N LEU A 129 1.66 18.18 -4.52
CA LEU A 129 1.15 18.36 -5.87
C LEU A 129 1.44 19.76 -6.42
N LYS A 130 1.23 20.83 -5.63
CA LYS A 130 1.62 22.19 -6.03
C LYS A 130 3.11 22.29 -6.35
N ARG A 131 3.98 21.63 -5.56
CA ARG A 131 5.42 21.56 -5.88
C ARG A 131 5.71 20.83 -7.17
N ARG A 132 5.00 19.74 -7.47
CA ARG A 132 5.14 19.04 -8.74
C ARG A 132 4.79 19.96 -9.92
N ASP A 133 3.74 20.75 -9.78
CA ASP A 133 3.33 21.74 -10.78
C ASP A 133 4.34 22.92 -10.87
N ASP A 134 4.83 23.42 -9.72
CA ASP A 134 5.79 24.54 -9.61
C ASP A 134 7.21 24.18 -10.08
N LEU A 135 7.64 22.92 -9.90
CA LEU A 135 8.94 22.41 -10.34
C LEU A 135 9.01 22.16 -11.85
N GLY A 136 7.94 22.45 -12.60
CA GLY A 136 7.94 22.33 -14.06
C GLY A 136 8.22 20.91 -14.54
N VAL A 137 7.73 19.89 -13.82
CA VAL A 137 7.80 18.47 -14.26
C VAL A 137 6.93 18.23 -15.51
N ASP A 138 6.34 19.28 -16.08
CA ASP A 138 5.66 19.31 -17.38
C ASP A 138 6.59 19.41 -18.60
N ALA A 139 7.90 19.59 -18.44
CA ALA A 139 8.83 19.59 -19.59
C ALA A 139 9.08 18.18 -20.20
N GLY A 140 8.47 17.14 -19.63
CA GLY A 140 8.57 15.77 -20.13
C GLY A 140 7.64 14.79 -19.41
N ALA A 141 6.37 15.17 -19.21
CA ALA A 141 5.36 14.35 -18.54
C ALA A 141 5.33 12.93 -19.13
N LYS A 142 6.04 12.01 -18.47
CA LYS A 142 6.16 10.63 -18.90
C LYS A 142 4.77 10.02 -18.82
N GLU A 143 4.26 9.50 -19.95
CA GLU A 143 2.94 8.86 -19.96
C GLU A 143 2.88 7.80 -18.84
N PRO A 144 1.81 7.79 -18.02
CA PRO A 144 1.68 6.81 -16.95
C PRO A 144 1.73 5.40 -17.50
N LEU A 145 2.53 4.54 -16.87
CA LEU A 145 2.82 3.19 -17.37
C LEU A 145 1.55 2.36 -17.60
N LEU A 146 0.54 2.53 -16.74
CA LEU A 146 -0.69 1.74 -16.74
C LEU A 146 -1.87 2.46 -17.39
N LYS A 147 -1.67 3.63 -18.02
CA LYS A 147 -2.77 4.44 -18.60
C LYS A 147 -3.63 3.69 -19.62
N ARG A 148 -3.04 2.78 -20.38
CA ARG A 148 -3.72 2.05 -21.48
C ARG A 148 -3.87 0.55 -21.20
N VAL A 149 -3.61 0.12 -19.97
CA VAL A 149 -3.65 -1.29 -19.58
C VAL A 149 -5.07 -1.62 -19.11
N ALA A 150 -5.72 -2.57 -19.77
CA ALA A 150 -7.01 -3.09 -19.34
C ALA A 150 -6.85 -3.94 -18.07
N MET A 151 -6.97 -3.30 -16.91
CA MET A 151 -6.87 -3.92 -15.59
C MET A 151 -8.24 -3.97 -14.91
N ARG A 152 -8.44 -4.99 -14.07
CA ARG A 152 -9.60 -5.12 -13.16
C ARG A 152 -9.27 -4.66 -11.75
N LEU A 153 -8.08 -5.01 -11.28
CA LEU A 153 -7.63 -4.73 -9.91
C LEU A 153 -6.14 -4.40 -9.91
N LEU A 154 -5.78 -3.28 -9.31
CA LEU A 154 -4.41 -2.93 -8.95
C LEU A 154 -4.29 -2.99 -7.43
N GLU A 155 -3.38 -3.80 -6.91
CA GLU A 155 -3.03 -3.80 -5.51
C GLU A 155 -1.60 -3.28 -5.31
N LEU A 156 -1.43 -2.46 -4.28
CA LEU A 156 -0.14 -1.93 -3.83
C LEU A 156 -0.03 -2.21 -2.34
N GLU A 157 1.10 -2.77 -1.90
CA GLU A 157 1.38 -2.99 -0.49
C GLU A 157 2.74 -2.41 -0.12
N VAL A 158 2.76 -1.58 0.92
CA VAL A 158 3.98 -1.04 1.52
C VAL A 158 4.13 -1.66 2.89
N LEU A 159 5.26 -2.34 3.12
CA LEU A 159 5.63 -2.97 4.39
C LEU A 159 6.84 -2.26 4.99
N LEU A 160 6.70 -1.88 6.26
CA LEU A 160 7.74 -1.34 7.13
C LEU A 160 8.19 -2.43 8.12
N PRO A 161 9.21 -3.23 7.80
CA PRO A 161 9.68 -4.32 8.67
C PRO A 161 10.22 -3.82 10.03
N LYS A 162 10.61 -2.56 10.14
CA LYS A 162 11.15 -1.95 11.37
C LYS A 162 10.18 -1.00 12.08
N ALA A 163 8.91 -0.98 11.68
CA ALA A 163 7.90 -0.11 12.30
C ALA A 163 7.19 -0.72 13.52
N SER A 164 7.44 -2.00 13.82
CA SER A 164 6.87 -2.71 14.97
C SER A 164 7.97 -3.07 15.97
N LEU A 165 7.69 -2.94 17.28
CA LEU A 165 8.64 -3.32 18.34
C LEU A 165 8.55 -4.82 18.64
N LEU A 166 7.32 -5.35 18.61
CA LEU A 166 7.02 -6.71 19.07
C LEU A 166 6.61 -7.66 17.94
N GLY A 167 6.50 -7.17 16.70
CA GLY A 167 6.18 -7.97 15.52
C GLY A 167 7.19 -7.86 14.39
N ASN A 168 6.83 -8.42 13.23
CA ASN A 168 7.66 -8.43 12.02
C ASN A 168 7.46 -7.19 11.14
N GLY A 169 6.66 -6.22 11.59
CA GLY A 169 6.45 -4.94 10.91
C GLY A 169 4.99 -4.58 10.69
N VAL A 170 4.81 -3.44 10.04
CA VAL A 170 3.49 -2.87 9.73
C VAL A 170 3.36 -2.75 8.23
N SER A 171 2.21 -3.13 7.66
CA SER A 171 1.95 -2.92 6.23
C SER A 171 0.65 -2.20 5.96
N LEU A 172 0.64 -1.36 4.94
CA LEU A 172 -0.55 -0.78 4.35
C LEU A 172 -0.76 -1.38 2.96
N LYS A 173 -1.87 -2.10 2.76
CA LYS A 173 -2.28 -2.65 1.47
C LYS A 173 -3.46 -1.86 0.92
N ALA A 174 -3.33 -1.32 -0.28
CA ALA A 174 -4.41 -0.75 -1.05
C ALA A 174 -4.80 -1.66 -2.20
N GLY A 175 -6.10 -1.71 -2.51
CA GLY A 175 -6.64 -2.31 -3.73
C GLY A 175 -7.49 -1.27 -4.46
N PHE A 176 -7.38 -1.20 -5.78
CA PHE A 176 -8.11 -0.28 -6.64
C PHE A 176 -8.82 -1.08 -7.73
N GLY A 177 -10.15 -1.11 -7.68
CA GLY A 177 -11.00 -1.81 -8.62
C GLY A 177 -11.37 -0.91 -9.79
N TYR A 178 -11.32 -1.47 -11.00
CA TYR A 178 -11.63 -0.77 -12.24
C TYR A 178 -12.81 -1.45 -12.91
N ASP A 179 -13.88 -0.68 -13.11
CA ASP A 179 -15.01 -1.14 -13.91
C ASP A 179 -14.66 -0.96 -15.38
N HIS A 180 -14.93 -1.99 -16.19
CA HIS A 180 -14.73 -1.91 -17.63
C HIS A 180 -16.06 -2.11 -18.34
N GLU A 181 -16.60 -1.03 -18.92
CA GLU A 181 -17.61 -1.12 -19.96
C GLU A 181 -16.87 -1.26 -21.30
N GLU A 182 -17.22 -2.26 -22.12
CA GLU A 182 -16.50 -2.64 -23.36
C GLU A 182 -16.35 -1.52 -24.41
N GLN A 183 -16.96 -0.35 -24.22
CA GLN A 183 -17.02 0.75 -25.19
C GLN A 183 -16.60 2.13 -24.65
N LYS A 184 -16.14 2.24 -23.40
CA LYS A 184 -15.64 3.51 -22.84
C LYS A 184 -14.13 3.45 -22.60
N GLU A 185 -13.47 4.59 -22.80
CA GLU A 185 -12.11 4.82 -22.30
C GLU A 185 -12.05 4.44 -20.81
N MET A 186 -10.92 3.89 -20.35
CA MET A 186 -10.76 3.45 -18.97
C MET A 186 -11.05 4.61 -18.04
N ASN A 187 -12.20 4.58 -17.36
CA ASN A 187 -12.49 5.48 -16.28
C ASN A 187 -11.56 5.12 -15.11
N GLY A 188 -11.22 6.09 -14.27
CA GLY A 188 -10.48 5.82 -13.03
C GLY A 188 -11.16 4.73 -12.18
N PRO A 189 -10.51 4.26 -11.10
CA PRO A 189 -11.05 3.23 -10.23
C PRO A 189 -12.48 3.57 -9.78
N SER A 190 -13.34 2.56 -9.77
CA SER A 190 -14.74 2.65 -9.31
C SER A 190 -14.82 2.53 -7.79
N ALA A 191 -13.95 1.71 -7.20
CA ALA A 191 -13.87 1.48 -5.77
C ALA A 191 -12.42 1.24 -5.34
N TYR A 192 -12.15 1.44 -4.05
CA TYR A 192 -10.87 1.11 -3.45
C TYR A 192 -11.04 0.48 -2.07
N SER A 193 -10.01 -0.23 -1.63
CA SER A 193 -9.87 -0.74 -0.27
C SER A 193 -8.51 -0.34 0.29
N MET A 194 -8.45 -0.18 1.61
CA MET A 194 -7.23 0.15 2.32
C MET A 194 -7.18 -0.67 3.62
N VAL A 195 -6.09 -1.41 3.83
CA VAL A 195 -5.94 -2.35 4.94
C VAL A 195 -4.62 -2.10 5.63
N LEU A 196 -4.69 -1.67 6.89
CA LEU A 196 -3.53 -1.59 7.77
C LEU A 196 -3.37 -2.94 8.49
N ARG A 197 -2.14 -3.47 8.51
CA ARG A 197 -1.83 -4.74 9.16
C ARG A 197 -0.66 -4.61 10.13
N LEU A 198 -0.83 -5.13 11.33
CA LEU A 198 0.26 -5.45 12.25
C LEU A 198 0.60 -6.93 12.08
N ARG A 199 1.84 -7.22 11.70
CA ARG A 199 2.25 -8.58 11.32
C ARG A 199 3.01 -9.26 12.46
N ASP A 200 2.57 -10.47 12.80
CA ASP A 200 3.26 -11.41 13.67
C ASP A 200 3.66 -10.82 15.03
N LEU A 201 2.75 -10.09 15.68
CA LEU A 201 2.99 -9.54 17.03
C LEU A 201 3.17 -10.67 18.03
N ARG A 202 4.27 -10.65 18.75
CA ARG A 202 4.59 -11.65 19.78
C ARG A 202 4.16 -11.12 21.14
N VAL A 203 2.99 -11.55 21.60
CA VAL A 203 2.36 -11.03 22.81
C VAL A 203 2.41 -12.09 23.93
N PRO A 204 3.13 -11.84 25.04
CA PRO A 204 3.09 -12.70 26.22
C PRO A 204 1.69 -12.64 26.84
N THR A 205 0.95 -13.74 26.72
CA THR A 205 -0.46 -13.85 27.07
C THR A 205 -0.64 -14.98 28.07
N LEU A 206 -1.44 -14.77 29.12
CA LEU A 206 -1.83 -15.84 30.01
C LEU A 206 -2.99 -16.62 29.38
N VAL A 207 -2.66 -17.74 28.75
CA VAL A 207 -3.63 -18.66 28.13
C VAL A 207 -3.49 -20.00 28.80
N GLY A 208 -4.57 -20.55 29.33
CA GLY A 208 -4.48 -21.80 30.06
C GLY A 208 -5.78 -22.25 30.73
N ILE A 209 -6.08 -23.53 30.59
CA ILE A 209 -7.18 -24.16 31.33
C ILE A 209 -6.63 -24.74 32.64
N ASN A 210 -5.44 -25.34 32.62
CA ASN A 210 -4.83 -25.98 33.78
C ASN A 210 -4.21 -24.98 34.77
N PRO A 211 -4.11 -25.32 36.07
CA PRO A 211 -3.56 -24.41 37.09
C PRO A 211 -2.15 -23.89 36.77
N ASN A 212 -1.27 -24.73 36.22
CA ASN A 212 0.07 -24.34 35.78
C ASN A 212 0.04 -23.36 34.58
N GLU A 213 -0.86 -23.58 33.63
CA GLU A 213 -1.03 -22.71 32.45
C GLU A 213 -1.63 -21.34 32.82
N ARG A 214 -2.32 -21.22 33.96
CA ARG A 214 -2.82 -19.95 34.52
C ARG A 214 -1.78 -19.16 35.31
N LEU A 215 -0.54 -19.64 35.41
CA LEU A 215 0.54 -18.96 36.13
C LEU A 215 1.64 -18.45 35.18
N ALA A 216 1.88 -19.16 34.07
CA ALA A 216 2.93 -18.81 33.12
C ALA A 216 2.38 -18.12 31.87
N LYS A 217 2.94 -16.96 31.50
CA LYS A 217 2.64 -16.31 30.22
C LYS A 217 3.26 -17.12 29.08
N GLN A 218 2.45 -17.40 28.06
CA GLN A 218 2.87 -18.06 26.83
C GLN A 218 2.98 -17.02 25.71
N MET A 219 3.94 -17.19 24.80
CA MET A 219 4.05 -16.30 23.65
C MET A 219 2.99 -16.67 22.61
N VAL A 220 2.09 -15.73 22.31
CA VAL A 220 1.08 -15.88 21.26
C VAL A 220 1.44 -14.99 20.09
N HIS A 221 1.28 -15.51 18.88
CA HIS A 221 1.46 -14.78 17.63
C HIS A 221 0.12 -14.19 17.19
N VAL A 222 0.06 -12.86 17.06
CA VAL A 222 -1.17 -12.13 16.75
C VAL A 222 -0.98 -11.31 15.48
N ASN A 223 -1.88 -11.49 14.51
CA ASN A 223 -2.00 -10.61 13.35
C ASN A 223 -3.25 -9.76 13.52
N VAL A 224 -3.14 -8.46 13.27
CA VAL A 224 -4.27 -7.52 13.38
C VAL A 224 -4.44 -6.85 12.04
N GLU A 225 -5.66 -6.88 11.51
CA GLU A 225 -6.03 -6.21 10.26
C GLU A 225 -7.15 -5.21 10.51
N MET A 226 -6.91 -3.95 10.17
CA MET A 226 -7.92 -2.91 10.15
C MET A 226 -8.39 -2.73 8.70
N GLN A 227 -9.59 -3.22 8.41
CA GLN A 227 -10.21 -3.01 7.11
C GLN A 227 -10.70 -1.57 6.98
N THR A 228 -10.74 -1.04 5.76
CA THR A 228 -11.18 0.34 5.46
C THR A 228 -10.38 1.42 6.21
N TRP A 229 -9.07 1.18 6.40
CA TRP A 229 -8.17 2.13 7.06
C TRP A 229 -7.84 3.30 6.14
N ASP A 230 -8.67 4.35 6.13
CA ASP A 230 -8.47 5.51 5.26
C ASP A 230 -8.05 6.77 6.03
N TRP A 231 -7.13 6.59 6.97
CA TRP A 231 -6.62 7.68 7.80
C TRP A 231 -5.27 8.18 7.27
N ILE A 232 -5.06 9.49 7.33
CA ILE A 232 -3.82 10.15 6.92
C ILE A 232 -2.70 9.82 7.91
N VAL A 233 -3.03 9.76 9.20
CA VAL A 233 -2.05 9.64 10.28
C VAL A 233 -1.66 8.19 10.48
N ASP A 234 -0.35 7.96 10.59
CA ASP A 234 0.25 6.67 10.95
C ASP A 234 -0.09 6.31 12.42
N GLY A 235 -1.27 5.75 12.64
CA GLY A 235 -1.79 5.38 13.97
C GLY A 235 -1.36 3.99 14.48
N TYR A 236 -0.48 3.29 13.78
CA TYR A 236 -0.16 1.88 14.07
C TYR A 236 0.63 1.68 15.36
N CYS A 237 1.43 2.65 15.81
CA CYS A 237 2.14 2.55 17.09
C CYS A 237 1.15 2.45 18.27
N ALA A 238 0.13 3.31 18.28
CA ALA A 238 -0.93 3.29 19.30
C ALA A 238 -1.78 2.02 19.20
N LEU A 239 -2.02 1.52 17.98
CA LEU A 239 -2.72 0.25 17.76
C LEU A 239 -1.93 -0.93 18.32
N GLU A 240 -0.61 -0.99 18.08
CA GLU A 240 0.26 -2.04 18.64
C GLU A 240 0.24 -2.02 20.16
N GLU A 241 0.39 -0.84 20.78
CA GLU A 241 0.32 -0.69 22.23
C GLU A 241 -1.01 -1.20 22.80
N LEU A 242 -2.14 -0.85 22.15
CA LEU A 242 -3.46 -1.31 22.54
C LEU A 242 -3.58 -2.84 22.49
N VAL A 243 -3.13 -3.45 21.39
CA VAL A 243 -3.17 -4.91 21.20
C VAL A 243 -2.32 -5.63 22.25
N VAL A 244 -1.12 -5.12 22.51
CA VAL A 244 -0.19 -5.71 23.49
C VAL A 244 -0.72 -5.56 24.91
N LYS A 245 -1.25 -4.39 25.28
CA LYS A 245 -1.85 -4.16 26.60
C LYS A 245 -3.03 -5.09 26.83
N LYS A 246 -3.91 -5.25 25.84
CA LYS A 246 -5.06 -6.16 25.91
C LYS A 246 -4.65 -7.62 25.96
N GLY A 247 -3.68 -8.05 25.14
CA GLY A 247 -3.19 -9.42 25.15
C GLY A 247 -2.47 -9.80 26.45
N ARG A 248 -1.82 -8.85 27.13
CA ARG A 248 -1.18 -9.13 28.43
C ARG A 248 -2.15 -9.39 29.57
N GLY A 249 -3.43 -9.02 29.42
CA GLY A 249 -4.46 -9.15 30.45
C GLY A 249 -4.42 -8.07 31.53
N ASP A 250 -3.72 -6.94 31.29
CA ASP A 250 -3.63 -5.83 32.25
C ASP A 250 -4.99 -5.07 32.29
N ARG A 251 -5.58 -4.92 33.48
CA ARG A 251 -6.83 -4.14 33.69
C ARG A 251 -6.55 -2.63 33.62
N PHE A 252 -7.53 -1.86 33.13
CA PHE A 252 -7.49 -0.39 33.10
C PHE A 252 -7.51 0.21 34.51
#